data_AF-A0A7V9KA41-F1
#
_entry.id   AF-A0A7V9KA41-F1
#
_cell.length_a   1.000
_cell.length_b   1.000
_cell.length_c   1.000
_cell.angle_alpha   90.00
_cell.angle_beta   90.00
_cell.angle_gamma   90.00
#
_symmetry.space_group_name_H-M   'P 1'
#
loop_
_entity.id
_entity.type
_entity.pdbx_description
1 polymer ?
#
loop_
_entity_poly.entity_id
_entity_poly.type
_entity_poly.pdbx_seq_one_letter_code
_entity_poly.pdbx_strand_id
1 'polypeptide(L)'
;MDVLRAGIDAVDAEIVRLLDRRASLARGIGKFKQQRGMAVYAPARERMVLDRVTALGDGEFPKRGLEAVFREIISTSVSLETRLKVAYLGPEATFTHEAALRSFGTSIELWPQTTVAEVFARVERGEAEHGVVPVENSMEGAVTHTLDELMNSPLKVCGEVYLPVSQNLI
;
A
#
# COMPACT_ATOMS: atom_id res chain seq x y z
N MET A 1 -7.18 -28.95 -24.42
CA MET A 1 -6.16 -28.00 -23.92
C MET A 1 -6.34 -26.64 -24.59
N ASP A 2 -6.36 -26.58 -25.93
CA ASP A 2 -6.46 -25.31 -26.66
C ASP A 2 -7.76 -24.55 -26.43
N VAL A 3 -8.90 -25.24 -26.28
CA VAL A 3 -10.18 -24.61 -25.93
C VAL A 3 -10.13 -23.92 -24.55
N LEU A 4 -9.47 -24.54 -23.57
CA LEU A 4 -9.33 -23.94 -22.23
C LEU A 4 -8.39 -22.72 -22.27
N ARG A 5 -7.31 -22.78 -23.06
CA ARG A 5 -6.41 -21.64 -23.26
C ARG A 5 -7.11 -20.45 -23.91
N ALA A 6 -7.85 -20.70 -24.99
CA ALA A 6 -8.64 -19.64 -25.64
C ALA A 6 -9.71 -19.05 -24.69
N GLY A 7 -10.27 -19.87 -23.79
CA GLY A 7 -11.15 -19.41 -22.72
C GLY A 7 -10.42 -18.49 -21.73
N ILE A 8 -9.20 -18.83 -21.31
CA ILE A 8 -8.35 -17.98 -20.46
C ILE A 8 -8.04 -16.66 -21.18
N ASP A 9 -7.60 -16.71 -22.44
CA ASP A 9 -7.28 -15.51 -23.23
C ASP A 9 -8.47 -14.54 -23.33
N ALA A 10 -9.68 -15.09 -23.49
CA ALA A 10 -10.90 -14.30 -23.51
C ALA A 10 -11.18 -13.63 -22.15
N VAL A 11 -11.04 -14.38 -21.05
CA VAL A 11 -11.18 -13.85 -19.68
C VAL A 11 -10.13 -12.77 -19.39
N ASP A 12 -8.87 -12.98 -19.79
CA ASP A 12 -7.79 -12.02 -19.61
C ASP A 12 -8.08 -10.71 -20.34
N ALA A 13 -8.64 -10.77 -21.57
CA ALA A 13 -9.10 -9.60 -22.28
C ALA A 13 -10.26 -8.86 -21.56
N GLU A 14 -11.12 -9.57 -20.84
CA GLU A 14 -12.14 -8.94 -19.98
C GLU A 14 -11.51 -8.27 -18.77
N ILE A 15 -10.56 -8.94 -18.10
CA ILE A 15 -9.83 -8.39 -16.95
C ILE A 15 -9.16 -7.07 -17.35
N VAL A 16 -8.42 -7.04 -18.47
CA VAL A 16 -7.78 -5.81 -18.95
C VAL A 16 -8.80 -4.69 -19.19
N ARG A 17 -9.91 -4.97 -19.87
CA ARG A 17 -10.98 -3.98 -20.09
C ARG A 17 -11.57 -3.45 -18.77
N LEU A 18 -11.76 -4.32 -17.79
CA LEU A 18 -12.28 -3.95 -16.47
C LEU A 18 -11.27 -3.11 -15.68
N LEU A 19 -9.97 -3.44 -15.77
CA LEU A 19 -8.89 -2.66 -15.17
C LEU A 19 -8.82 -1.26 -15.77
N ASP A 20 -8.88 -1.12 -17.09
CA ASP A 20 -8.92 0.19 -17.78
C ASP A 20 -10.13 1.02 -17.36
N ARG A 21 -11.30 0.38 -17.25
CA ARG A 21 -12.51 1.03 -16.78
C ARG A 21 -12.35 1.52 -15.34
N ARG A 22 -11.78 0.70 -14.45
CA ARG A 22 -11.52 1.07 -13.06
C ARG A 22 -10.51 2.21 -12.97
N ALA A 23 -9.42 2.17 -13.73
CA ALA A 23 -8.41 3.23 -13.78
C ALA A 23 -9.00 4.57 -14.26
N SER A 24 -9.93 4.53 -15.21
CA SER A 24 -10.65 5.73 -15.68
C SER A 24 -11.53 6.34 -14.58
N LEU A 25 -12.22 5.51 -13.79
CA LEU A 25 -13.01 5.96 -12.64
C LEU A 25 -12.12 6.54 -11.53
N ALA A 26 -11.00 5.87 -11.21
CA ALA A 26 -10.02 6.36 -10.24
C ALA A 26 -9.45 7.73 -10.65
N ARG A 27 -9.05 7.89 -11.91
CA ARG A 27 -8.63 9.20 -12.46
C ARG A 27 -9.72 10.28 -12.31
N GLY A 28 -10.99 9.93 -12.51
CA GLY A 28 -12.11 10.85 -12.27
C GLY A 28 -12.20 11.30 -10.80
N ILE A 29 -12.04 10.36 -9.87
CA ILE A 29 -12.02 10.63 -8.42
C ILE A 29 -10.80 11.48 -8.04
N GLY A 30 -9.60 11.16 -8.55
CA GLY A 30 -8.37 11.90 -8.30
C GLY A 30 -8.49 13.38 -8.70
N LYS A 31 -9.04 13.66 -9.89
CA LYS A 31 -9.32 15.04 -10.34
C LYS A 31 -10.24 15.79 -9.37
N PHE A 32 -11.29 15.14 -8.89
CA PHE A 32 -12.23 15.73 -7.93
C PHE A 32 -11.59 16.01 -6.57
N LYS A 33 -10.77 15.07 -6.06
CA LYS A 33 -10.02 15.24 -4.80
C LYS A 33 -9.00 16.38 -4.88
N GLN A 34 -8.23 16.44 -5.97
CA GLN A 34 -7.25 17.52 -6.18
C GLN A 34 -7.90 18.91 -6.19
N GLN A 35 -9.04 19.06 -6.88
CA GLN A 35 -9.77 20.34 -6.91
C GLN A 35 -10.26 20.80 -5.54
N ARG A 36 -10.42 19.88 -4.58
CA ARG A 36 -10.92 20.15 -3.23
C ARG A 36 -9.86 20.03 -2.13
N GLY A 37 -8.59 19.79 -2.50
CA GLY A 37 -7.50 19.60 -1.53
C GLY A 37 -7.71 18.39 -0.60
N MET A 38 -8.42 17.36 -1.04
CA MET A 38 -8.69 16.16 -0.22
C MET A 38 -7.52 15.17 -0.30
N ALA A 39 -7.28 14.42 0.78
CA ALA A 39 -6.25 13.40 0.84
C ALA A 39 -6.43 12.33 -0.26
N VAL A 40 -5.35 12.02 -0.96
CA VAL A 40 -5.37 11.05 -2.08
C VAL A 40 -5.40 9.61 -1.55
N TYR A 41 -4.60 9.31 -0.53
CA TYR A 41 -4.53 8.02 0.14
C TYR A 41 -5.54 7.92 1.30
N ALA A 42 -6.27 6.80 1.35
CA ALA A 42 -7.33 6.58 2.34
C ALA A 42 -7.37 5.10 2.79
N PRO A 43 -6.55 4.69 3.77
CA PRO A 43 -6.42 3.30 4.23
C PRO A 43 -7.76 2.63 4.56
N ALA A 44 -8.64 3.33 5.25
CA ALA A 44 -9.97 2.81 5.59
C ALA A 44 -10.79 2.47 4.34
N ARG A 45 -10.68 3.30 3.29
CA ARG A 45 -11.36 3.05 2.02
C ARG A 45 -10.79 1.83 1.30
N GLU A 46 -9.47 1.66 1.31
CA GLU A 46 -8.81 0.49 0.73
C GLU A 46 -9.21 -0.78 1.44
N ARG A 47 -9.23 -0.76 2.78
CA ARG A 47 -9.70 -1.89 3.59
C ARG A 47 -11.13 -2.28 3.23
N MET A 48 -12.04 -1.32 3.11
CA MET A 48 -13.41 -1.58 2.66
C MET A 48 -13.48 -2.21 1.26
N VAL A 49 -12.58 -1.85 0.34
CA VAL A 49 -12.53 -2.48 -0.98
C VAL A 49 -12.06 -3.93 -0.87
N LEU A 50 -10.99 -4.19 -0.11
CA LEU A 50 -10.45 -5.53 0.11
C LEU A 50 -11.47 -6.47 0.78
N ASP A 51 -12.16 -5.99 1.83
CA ASP A 51 -13.22 -6.78 2.49
C ASP A 51 -14.40 -7.04 1.54
N ARG A 52 -14.74 -6.09 0.67
CA ARG A 52 -15.81 -6.28 -0.32
C ARG A 52 -15.45 -7.31 -1.37
N VAL A 53 -14.25 -7.25 -1.95
CA VAL A 53 -13.87 -8.17 -3.04
C VAL A 53 -13.67 -9.59 -2.55
N THR A 54 -13.19 -9.77 -1.32
CA THR A 54 -13.09 -11.10 -0.69
C THR A 54 -14.45 -11.68 -0.34
N ALA A 55 -15.44 -10.85 0.00
CA ALA A 55 -16.83 -11.27 0.20
C ALA A 55 -17.57 -11.60 -1.11
N LEU A 56 -17.18 -10.98 -2.24
CA LEU A 56 -17.70 -11.32 -3.57
C LEU A 56 -17.10 -12.60 -4.16
N GLY A 57 -15.94 -13.03 -3.63
CA GLY A 57 -15.25 -14.23 -4.09
C GLY A 57 -15.85 -15.51 -3.53
N ASP A 58 -16.76 -16.11 -4.30
CA ASP A 58 -17.37 -17.44 -4.00
C ASP A 58 -16.83 -18.57 -4.90
N GLY A 59 -15.87 -18.26 -5.78
CA GLY A 59 -15.31 -19.19 -6.76
C GLY A 59 -14.02 -19.89 -6.32
N GLU A 60 -13.37 -20.58 -7.28
CA GLU A 60 -12.11 -21.32 -7.06
C GLU A 60 -10.89 -20.43 -6.78
N PHE A 61 -10.98 -19.12 -7.03
CA PHE A 61 -9.87 -18.21 -6.82
C PHE A 61 -9.69 -17.92 -5.31
N PRO A 62 -8.51 -18.20 -4.71
CA PRO A 62 -8.32 -18.06 -3.27
C PRO A 62 -8.51 -16.61 -2.78
N LYS A 63 -9.18 -16.43 -1.63
CA LYS A 63 -9.42 -15.10 -1.03
C LYS A 63 -8.14 -14.30 -0.79
N ARG A 64 -7.08 -14.95 -0.31
CA ARG A 64 -5.75 -14.33 -0.16
C ARG A 64 -5.18 -13.83 -1.49
N GLY A 65 -5.43 -14.57 -2.58
CA GLY A 65 -5.06 -14.14 -3.92
C GLY A 65 -5.84 -12.91 -4.35
N LEU A 66 -7.15 -12.85 -4.09
CA LEU A 66 -7.98 -11.67 -4.40
C LEU A 66 -7.45 -10.44 -3.67
N GLU A 67 -7.12 -10.56 -2.38
CA GLU A 67 -6.55 -9.44 -1.62
C GLU A 67 -5.25 -8.94 -2.23
N ALA A 68 -4.33 -9.84 -2.61
CA ALA A 68 -3.06 -9.48 -3.21
C ALA A 68 -3.23 -8.77 -4.56
N VAL A 69 -4.05 -9.33 -5.45
CA VAL A 69 -4.34 -8.76 -6.77
C VAL A 69 -5.00 -7.38 -6.62
N PHE A 70 -6.01 -7.25 -5.75
CA PHE A 70 -6.69 -5.98 -5.56
C PHE A 70 -5.84 -4.92 -4.88
N ARG A 71 -4.89 -5.30 -4.02
CA ARG A 71 -3.92 -4.37 -3.44
C ARG A 71 -3.07 -3.70 -4.51
N GLU A 72 -2.54 -4.47 -5.47
CA GLU A 72 -1.79 -3.90 -6.59
C GLU A 72 -2.68 -3.04 -7.50
N ILE A 73 -3.90 -3.51 -7.81
CA ILE A 73 -4.86 -2.73 -8.60
C ILE A 73 -5.19 -1.39 -7.91
N ILE A 74 -5.33 -1.36 -6.59
CA ILE A 74 -5.51 -0.13 -5.80
C ILE A 74 -4.25 0.75 -5.90
N SER A 75 -3.07 0.20 -5.61
CA SER A 75 -1.78 0.89 -5.65
C SER A 75 -1.53 1.58 -6.99
N THR A 76 -1.67 0.84 -8.10
CA THR A 76 -1.52 1.40 -9.46
C THR A 76 -2.57 2.47 -9.75
N SER A 77 -3.79 2.36 -9.21
CA SER A 77 -4.80 3.39 -9.42
C SER A 77 -4.54 4.66 -8.63
N VAL A 78 -4.00 4.53 -7.41
CA VAL A 78 -3.57 5.69 -6.60
C VAL A 78 -2.39 6.40 -7.26
N SER A 79 -1.43 5.65 -7.83
CA SER A 79 -0.28 6.25 -8.53
C SER A 79 -0.68 7.02 -9.81
N LEU A 80 -1.81 6.68 -10.42
CA LEU A 80 -2.41 7.46 -11.52
C LEU A 80 -3.07 8.76 -11.05
N GLU A 81 -3.46 8.87 -9.77
CA GLU A 81 -4.06 10.08 -9.19
C GLU A 81 -2.99 11.09 -8.74
N THR A 82 -1.89 10.59 -8.15
CA THR A 82 -0.76 11.42 -7.71
C THR A 82 0.51 10.59 -7.63
N ARG A 83 1.67 11.25 -7.75
CA ARG A 83 2.94 10.63 -7.39
C ARG A 83 3.01 10.57 -5.86
N LEU A 84 2.66 9.42 -5.28
CA LEU A 84 2.80 9.20 -3.85
C LEU A 84 4.25 8.77 -3.57
N LYS A 85 4.91 9.48 -2.66
CA LYS A 85 6.23 9.17 -2.13
C LYS A 85 6.11 8.80 -0.66
N VAL A 86 6.68 7.66 -0.29
CA VAL A 86 6.59 7.11 1.06
C VAL A 86 7.98 6.94 1.62
N ALA A 87 8.31 7.71 2.66
CA ALA A 87 9.56 7.51 3.40
C ALA A 87 9.42 6.26 4.30
N TYR A 88 10.48 5.47 4.44
CA TYR A 88 10.46 4.33 5.36
C TYR A 88 11.82 4.09 6.00
N LEU A 89 11.84 3.43 7.15
CA LEU A 89 13.09 3.01 7.79
C LEU A 89 13.76 1.92 6.96
N GLY A 90 14.85 2.28 6.29
CA GLY A 90 15.56 1.43 5.36
C GLY A 90 16.59 0.49 6.02
N PRO A 91 17.44 -0.15 5.19
CA PRO A 91 17.47 -0.09 3.73
C PRO A 91 16.34 -0.88 3.04
N GLU A 92 16.37 -0.97 1.71
CA GLU A 92 15.60 -1.95 0.93
C GLU A 92 15.80 -3.39 1.44
N ALA A 93 14.82 -4.24 1.18
CA ALA A 93 14.76 -5.64 1.62
C ALA A 93 14.76 -5.86 3.16
N THR A 94 14.47 -4.81 3.94
CA THR A 94 14.17 -4.93 5.38
C THR A 94 12.69 -5.28 5.62
N PHE A 95 12.36 -5.66 6.86
CA PHE A 95 10.96 -5.86 7.26
C PHE A 95 10.12 -4.59 7.11
N THR A 96 10.69 -3.41 7.37
CA THR A 96 9.98 -2.15 7.16
C THR A 96 9.78 -1.85 5.67
N HIS A 97 10.73 -2.21 4.80
CA HIS A 97 10.52 -2.18 3.34
C HIS A 97 9.35 -3.09 2.93
N GLU A 98 9.31 -4.33 3.44
CA GLU A 98 8.22 -5.26 3.16
C GLU A 98 6.88 -4.72 3.70
N ALA A 99 6.86 -4.14 4.89
CA ALA A 99 5.69 -3.52 5.49
C ALA A 99 5.17 -2.34 4.64
N ALA A 100 6.07 -1.53 4.08
CA ALA A 100 5.73 -0.45 3.16
C ALA A 100 5.13 -0.99 1.86
N LEU A 101 5.74 -2.01 1.24
CA LEU A 101 5.18 -2.68 0.06
C LEU A 101 3.82 -3.31 0.34
N ARG A 102 3.63 -3.94 1.49
CA ARG A 102 2.33 -4.50 1.88
C ARG A 102 1.30 -3.40 2.11
N SER A 103 1.68 -2.23 2.59
CA SER A 103 0.71 -1.17 2.87
C SER A 103 0.32 -0.41 1.61
N PHE A 104 1.30 -0.07 0.78
CA PHE A 104 1.14 0.85 -0.35
C PHE A 104 1.17 0.14 -1.72
N GLY A 105 1.56 -1.13 -1.80
CA GLY A 105 1.78 -1.86 -3.05
C GLY A 105 3.08 -1.45 -3.75
N THR A 106 3.32 -2.02 -4.93
CA THR A 106 4.61 -1.86 -5.64
C THR A 106 4.69 -0.65 -6.58
N SER A 107 3.55 -0.01 -6.87
CA SER A 107 3.46 1.08 -7.87
C SER A 107 3.77 2.48 -7.30
N ILE A 108 4.28 2.56 -6.08
CA ILE A 108 4.51 3.81 -5.32
C ILE A 108 6.01 4.02 -5.10
N GLU A 109 6.45 5.28 -5.05
CA GLU A 109 7.85 5.61 -4.80
C GLU A 109 8.19 5.41 -3.31
N LEU A 110 8.85 4.30 -2.99
CA LEU A 110 9.39 4.05 -1.66
C LEU A 110 10.78 4.70 -1.52
N TRP A 111 10.98 5.47 -0.45
CA TRP A 111 12.18 6.25 -0.22
C TRP A 111 12.87 5.87 1.10
N PRO A 112 13.94 5.04 1.07
CA PRO A 112 14.61 4.59 2.29
C PRO A 112 15.28 5.76 3.02
N GLN A 113 15.10 5.82 4.33
CA GLN A 113 15.83 6.70 5.24
C GLN A 113 16.67 5.87 6.21
N THR A 114 17.69 6.48 6.80
CA THR A 114 18.63 5.78 7.69
C THR A 114 18.15 5.71 9.14
N THR A 115 17.28 6.65 9.54
CA THR A 115 16.75 6.73 10.90
C THR A 115 15.25 7.00 10.92
N VAL A 116 14.59 6.65 12.04
CA VAL A 116 13.17 6.97 12.27
C VAL A 116 12.96 8.49 12.24
N ALA A 117 13.85 9.26 12.90
CA ALA A 117 13.82 10.72 12.89
C ALA A 117 13.82 11.31 11.47
N GLU A 118 14.64 10.76 10.57
CA GLU A 118 14.63 11.18 9.17
C GLU A 118 13.29 10.91 8.49
N VAL A 119 12.67 9.74 8.72
CA VAL A 119 11.34 9.44 8.17
C VAL A 119 10.32 10.49 8.59
N PHE A 120 10.26 10.83 9.88
CA PHE A 120 9.38 11.88 10.41
C PHE A 120 9.68 13.23 9.75
N ALA A 121 10.95 13.62 9.73
CA ALA A 121 11.37 14.90 9.19
C ALA A 121 11.05 15.05 7.68
N ARG A 122 11.12 13.98 6.88
CA ARG A 122 10.72 14.01 5.46
C ARG A 122 9.21 14.27 5.31
N VAL A 123 8.39 13.64 6.15
CA VAL A 123 6.93 13.81 6.10
C VAL A 123 6.51 15.19 6.61
N GLU A 124 7.11 15.66 7.70
CA GLU A 124 6.85 17.00 8.24
C GLU A 124 7.20 18.13 7.26
N ARG A 125 8.31 17.96 6.51
CA ARG A 125 8.73 18.91 5.47
C ARG A 125 7.90 18.81 4.18
N GLY A 126 6.98 17.85 4.08
CA GLY A 126 6.19 17.60 2.88
C GLY A 126 7.00 17.03 1.72
N GLU A 127 8.18 16.46 1.99
CA GLU A 127 9.03 15.82 0.97
C GLU A 127 8.58 14.38 0.67
N ALA A 128 7.79 13.79 1.57
CA ALA A 128 7.08 12.54 1.40
C ALA A 128 5.66 12.68 1.97
N GLU A 129 4.66 12.08 1.33
CA GLU A 129 3.28 12.17 1.81
C GLU A 129 3.02 11.27 3.03
N HIS A 130 3.77 10.16 3.16
CA HIS A 130 3.63 9.21 4.25
C HIS A 130 4.97 8.67 4.73
N GLY A 131 4.98 8.18 5.98
CA GLY A 131 6.11 7.53 6.63
C GLY A 131 5.74 6.13 7.10
N VAL A 132 6.64 5.15 6.95
CA VAL A 132 6.50 3.79 7.50
C VAL A 132 7.66 3.51 8.45
N VAL A 133 7.33 3.27 9.71
CA VAL A 133 8.28 3.05 10.80
C VAL A 133 7.83 1.87 11.65
N PRO A 134 8.75 1.06 12.21
CA PRO A 134 8.37 0.03 13.16
C PRO A 134 7.95 0.66 14.49
N VAL A 135 6.85 0.21 15.07
CA VAL A 135 6.38 0.68 16.39
C VAL A 135 6.59 -0.37 17.49
N GLU A 136 6.57 -1.66 17.13
CA GLU A 136 6.73 -2.78 18.04
C GLU A 136 7.37 -3.96 17.31
N ASN A 137 8.37 -4.59 17.95
CA ASN A 137 9.03 -5.80 17.49
C ASN A 137 8.86 -6.92 18.52
N SER A 138 8.69 -8.16 18.05
CA SER A 138 8.45 -9.32 18.91
C SER A 138 9.64 -9.72 19.82
N MET A 139 10.85 -9.22 19.56
CA MET A 139 12.05 -9.52 20.35
C MET A 139 12.36 -8.45 21.41
N GLU A 140 12.20 -7.18 21.06
CA GLU A 140 12.63 -6.03 21.89
C GLU A 140 11.45 -5.22 22.43
N GLY A 141 10.22 -5.55 22.04
CA GLY A 141 9.01 -4.82 22.42
C GLY A 141 8.85 -3.53 21.62
N ALA A 142 8.32 -2.50 22.27
CA ALA A 142 8.06 -1.20 21.62
C ALA A 142 9.36 -0.54 21.14
N VAL A 143 9.34 0.03 19.94
CA VAL A 143 10.45 0.79 19.37
C VAL A 143 10.41 2.20 19.94
N THR A 144 11.17 2.44 21.01
CA THR A 144 11.17 3.71 21.78
C THR A 144 11.41 4.93 20.90
N HIS A 145 12.35 4.86 19.96
CA HIS A 145 12.62 5.96 19.03
C HIS A 145 11.37 6.39 18.23
N THR A 146 10.54 5.45 17.80
CA THR A 146 9.28 5.76 17.10
C THR A 146 8.27 6.43 18.02
N LEU A 147 8.19 5.98 19.27
CA LEU A 147 7.31 6.59 20.27
C LEU A 147 7.76 8.02 20.61
N ASP A 148 9.06 8.24 20.77
CA ASP A 148 9.63 9.56 21.03
C ASP A 148 9.33 10.53 19.88
N GLU A 149 9.51 10.11 18.64
CA GLU A 149 9.15 10.93 17.47
C GLU A 149 7.65 11.21 17.41
N LEU A 150 6.79 10.21 17.66
CA LEU A 150 5.33 10.39 17.69
C LEU A 150 4.88 11.40 18.77
N MET A 151 5.54 11.43 19.92
CA MET A 151 5.21 12.38 20.99
C MET A 151 5.62 13.81 20.65
N ASN A 152 6.71 13.99 19.90
CA ASN A 152 7.28 15.31 19.60
C ASN A 152 6.86 15.86 18.23
N SER A 153 6.22 15.03 17.39
CA SER A 153 5.78 15.38 16.05
C SER A 153 4.30 15.77 16.00
N PRO A 154 3.89 16.72 15.12
CA PRO A 154 2.48 16.97 14.84
C PRO A 154 1.82 15.88 13.99
N LEU A 155 2.60 14.95 13.43
CA LEU A 155 2.11 13.89 12.54
C LEU A 155 1.11 12.96 13.23
N LYS A 156 0.29 12.27 12.42
CA LYS A 156 -0.76 11.36 12.90
C LYS A 156 -0.60 9.99 12.26
N VAL A 157 -0.85 8.95 13.05
CA VAL A 157 -0.93 7.56 12.56
C VAL A 157 -2.20 7.42 11.72
N CYS A 158 -2.05 7.02 10.46
CA CYS A 158 -3.16 6.83 9.52
C CYS A 158 -3.45 5.36 9.20
N GLY A 159 -2.60 4.44 9.66
CA GLY A 159 -2.76 3.01 9.47
C GLY A 159 -1.70 2.20 10.20
N GLU A 160 -1.91 0.90 10.28
CA GLU A 160 -0.99 -0.06 10.88
C GLU A 160 -0.89 -1.30 9.97
N VAL A 161 0.26 -1.98 10.04
CA VAL A 161 0.49 -3.22 9.31
C VAL A 161 1.21 -4.21 10.22
N TYR A 162 0.63 -5.40 10.35
CA TYR A 162 1.25 -6.51 11.08
C TYR A 162 2.01 -7.41 10.12
N LEU A 163 3.29 -7.62 10.39
CA LEU A 163 4.17 -8.47 9.59
C LEU A 163 4.66 -9.66 10.42
N PRO A 164 4.22 -10.89 10.10
CA PRO A 164 4.82 -12.10 10.68
C PRO A 164 6.26 -12.23 10.18
N VAL A 165 7.22 -12.04 11.09
CA VAL A 165 8.65 -12.14 10.77
C VAL A 165 9.05 -13.62 10.71
N SER A 166 9.61 -14.04 9.58
CA SER A 166 10.26 -15.33 9.40
C SER A 166 11.67 -15.12 8.89
N GLN A 167 12.66 -15.71 9.56
CA GLN A 167 14.06 -15.65 9.17
C GLN A 167 14.42 -16.94 8.42
N ASN A 168 15.05 -16.79 7.25
CA ASN A 168 15.60 -17.91 6.49
C ASN A 168 17.13 -17.86 6.59
N LEU A 169 17.76 -19.03 6.72
CA LEU A 169 19.22 -19.15 6.58
C LEU A 169 19.55 -19.17 5.09
N ILE A 170 20.45 -18.28 4.66
CA ILE A 170 20.92 -18.15 3.27
C ILE A 170 22.24 -18.90 3.11
#